data_AF-A0A538PH97-F1
#
_entry.id   AF-A0A538PH97-F1
#
_cell.length_a   1.000
_cell.length_b   1.000
_cell.length_c   1.000
_cell.angle_alpha   90.00
_cell.angle_beta   90.00
_cell.angle_gamma   90.00
#
_symmetry.space_group_name_H-M   'P 1'
#
loop_
_entity.id
_entity.type
_entity.pdbx_description
1 polymer ?
#
loop_
_entity_poly.entity_id
_entity_poly.type
_entity_poly.pdbx_seq_one_letter_code
_entity_poly.pdbx_strand_id
1 'polypeptide(L)'
;MRYLALAISFTGLTGLGALGACGGPPRPAAPRAATVTPARDLAGARSAVPPTSGRDRVAGLQVRDPRVVDLDIIRITAHARGPGSEPELTSVASADLFKQANEAARTGRPQEAIATYRQLVADFPESQFAPVALFNTAALYDAQADLPATLTALTELVARYPAARESIDGHLYIAALQADHQQWAEAAATLDAVLARTNLTFADRVEAFARKGYVELEQHRFDAAEASLSAALDEWRKAPRIDDPYYIAMAHYYRGELMHLRFADAPVRSGDDEMVADLEAKRALAVQAYDRWRESLRYKQAYWATAAGYQMSQIFVELWEAHVKAPYPRRIAVATRPTYVADVHTRVRQDLEKALEGHRMNVELAKAYGVETAWSRSSERQAATIMELLAKDIAGSYITPASPSSESPPGSRLQRAGPNAGAPKAGSGEN
;
A
#
# COMPACT_ATOMS: atom_id res chain seq x y z
N MET A 1 -35.31 33.44 -6.95
CA MET A 1 -35.47 34.72 -6.22
C MET A 1 -34.15 34.99 -5.51
N ARG A 2 -33.23 35.76 -6.12
CA ARG A 2 -33.04 37.22 -6.02
C ARG A 2 -32.39 37.67 -4.69
N TYR A 3 -31.12 38.06 -4.77
CA TYR A 3 -30.40 39.19 -4.13
C TYR A 3 -29.03 39.21 -4.88
N LEU A 4 -28.62 40.09 -5.81
CA LEU A 4 -28.71 41.53 -6.15
C LEU A 4 -27.86 42.49 -5.28
N ALA A 5 -26.91 43.15 -5.97
CA ALA A 5 -26.22 44.43 -5.71
C ALA A 5 -25.06 44.44 -4.66
N LEU A 6 -23.94 45.19 -4.77
CA LEU A 6 -23.56 46.36 -5.58
C LEU A 6 -22.01 46.61 -5.56
N ALA A 7 -21.48 47.08 -6.71
CA ALA A 7 -20.36 48.01 -7.05
C ALA A 7 -19.14 48.36 -6.14
N ILE A 8 -17.97 48.59 -6.80
CA ILE A 8 -17.08 49.81 -6.88
C ILE A 8 -15.75 49.41 -7.59
N SER A 9 -15.50 49.72 -8.87
CA SER A 9 -14.86 50.90 -9.52
C SER A 9 -13.31 50.93 -9.62
N PHE A 10 -12.83 50.70 -10.86
CA PHE A 10 -11.76 51.34 -11.66
C PHE A 10 -10.51 52.02 -11.05
N THR A 11 -9.32 51.60 -11.53
CA THR A 11 -8.16 52.36 -12.09
C THR A 11 -6.96 51.37 -12.14
N GLY A 12 -6.16 51.13 -13.18
CA GLY A 12 -5.70 51.87 -14.34
C GLY A 12 -4.16 51.93 -14.27
N LEU A 13 -3.41 51.22 -15.11
CA LEU A 13 -2.17 51.71 -15.75
C LEU A 13 -1.54 50.71 -16.73
N THR A 14 -1.12 51.27 -17.86
CA THR A 14 -0.40 50.74 -19.01
C THR A 14 1.10 50.57 -18.79
N GLY A 15 1.74 49.65 -19.52
CA GLY A 15 3.20 49.63 -19.71
C GLY A 15 3.67 48.61 -20.75
N LEU A 16 4.05 49.09 -21.95
CA LEU A 16 4.72 48.38 -23.05
C LEU A 16 6.17 47.97 -22.70
N GLY A 17 6.72 46.93 -23.36
CA GLY A 17 8.19 46.76 -23.45
C GLY A 17 8.74 45.46 -24.07
N ALA A 18 8.86 45.46 -25.40
CA ALA A 18 9.77 44.75 -26.33
C ALA A 18 10.65 43.52 -25.95
N LEU A 19 10.51 42.50 -26.81
CA LEU A 19 11.50 41.62 -27.50
C LEU A 19 12.97 41.55 -27.05
N GLY A 20 13.45 40.31 -26.90
CA GLY A 20 14.86 39.92 -27.00
C GLY A 20 15.02 38.39 -27.07
N ALA A 21 15.31 37.86 -28.27
CA ALA A 21 15.62 36.45 -28.52
C ALA A 21 17.12 36.20 -28.36
N CYS A 22 17.51 35.10 -27.69
CA CYS A 22 18.78 34.39 -27.90
C CYS A 22 18.67 32.96 -27.32
N GLY A 23 19.11 31.96 -28.09
CA GLY A 23 18.90 30.53 -27.85
C GLY A 23 19.65 29.96 -26.65
N GLY A 24 18.96 29.08 -25.91
CA GLY A 24 19.53 28.27 -24.83
C GLY A 24 19.76 26.80 -25.26
N PRO A 25 20.71 26.10 -24.62
CA PRO A 25 21.11 24.72 -24.93
C PRO A 25 19.97 23.70 -24.65
N PRO A 26 20.07 22.45 -25.16
CA PRO A 26 18.97 21.48 -25.11
C PRO A 26 18.51 21.22 -23.66
N ARG A 27 17.19 21.31 -23.45
CA ARG A 27 16.53 21.05 -22.17
C ARG A 27 16.86 19.62 -21.71
N PRO A 28 17.31 19.42 -20.45
CA PRO A 28 17.32 18.08 -19.87
C PRO A 28 15.89 17.56 -19.80
N ALA A 29 15.68 16.32 -20.24
CA ALA A 29 14.38 15.66 -20.15
C ALA A 29 13.88 15.70 -18.70
N ALA A 30 12.64 16.18 -18.53
CA ALA A 30 12.01 16.23 -17.22
C ALA A 30 11.97 14.82 -16.61
N PRO A 31 12.42 14.62 -15.36
CA PRO A 31 12.29 13.33 -14.70
C PRO A 31 10.79 12.99 -14.59
N ARG A 32 10.40 11.83 -15.13
CA ARG A 32 9.06 11.27 -14.93
C ARG A 32 8.77 11.20 -13.44
N ALA A 33 7.63 11.76 -13.03
CA ALA A 33 7.16 11.70 -11.65
C ALA A 33 7.10 10.22 -11.20
N ALA A 34 7.87 9.88 -10.17
CA ALA A 34 7.81 8.57 -9.54
C ALA A 34 6.41 8.35 -8.96
N THR A 35 5.63 7.46 -9.57
CA THR A 35 4.38 6.93 -9.03
C THR A 35 4.70 6.16 -7.75
N VAL A 36 4.19 6.62 -6.61
CA VAL A 36 4.26 5.85 -5.36
C VAL A 36 3.21 4.74 -5.47
N THR A 37 3.66 3.49 -5.46
CA THR A 37 2.76 2.32 -5.48
C THR A 37 2.52 1.87 -4.04
N PRO A 38 1.26 1.82 -3.56
CA PRO A 38 0.95 1.52 -2.15
C PRO A 38 1.44 0.18 -1.62
N ALA A 39 1.60 -0.81 -2.51
CA ALA A 39 1.89 -2.18 -2.11
C ALA A 39 3.34 -2.41 -1.65
N ARG A 40 4.31 -1.68 -2.20
CA ARG A 40 5.73 -1.88 -1.88
C ARG A 40 6.10 -1.50 -0.45
N ASP A 41 5.24 -0.75 0.23
CA ASP A 41 5.46 -0.28 1.60
C ASP A 41 4.72 -1.14 2.64
N LEU A 42 4.00 -2.21 2.28
CA LEU A 42 3.32 -3.06 3.28
C LEU A 42 4.31 -3.67 4.30
N ALA A 43 5.53 -4.00 3.86
CA ALA A 43 6.61 -4.45 4.72
C ALA A 43 7.18 -3.33 5.61
N GLY A 44 7.26 -2.09 5.09
CA GLY A 44 7.73 -0.91 5.82
C GLY A 44 6.70 -0.32 6.80
N ALA A 45 5.41 -0.49 6.52
CA ALA A 45 4.34 0.11 7.30
C ALA A 45 4.04 -0.65 8.62
N ARG A 46 4.46 -1.91 8.75
CA ARG A 46 4.49 -2.64 10.04
C ARG A 46 5.46 -2.00 11.05
N SER A 47 6.46 -1.26 10.58
CA SER A 47 7.52 -0.66 11.41
C SER A 47 7.17 0.71 12.01
N ALA A 48 5.99 1.25 11.70
CA ALA A 48 5.59 2.61 12.10
C ALA A 48 4.55 2.63 13.26
N VAL A 49 4.61 1.65 14.16
CA VAL A 49 3.82 1.64 15.39
C VAL A 49 4.55 2.50 16.45
N PRO A 50 3.91 3.49 17.09
CA PRO A 50 4.55 4.21 18.19
C PRO A 50 4.75 3.28 19.40
N PRO A 51 5.81 3.46 20.20
CA PRO A 51 6.08 2.61 21.36
C PRO A 51 4.91 2.67 22.35
N THR A 52 4.37 1.50 22.70
CA THR A 52 3.32 1.33 23.71
C THR A 52 3.81 1.82 25.07
N SER A 53 3.14 2.83 25.64
CA SER A 53 3.31 3.19 27.05
C SER A 53 2.50 2.24 27.93
N GLY A 54 3.17 1.65 28.92
CA GLY A 54 2.55 0.74 29.88
C GLY A 54 1.66 1.45 30.88
N ARG A 55 0.71 0.70 31.46
CA ARG A 55 0.33 0.80 32.87
C ARG A 55 -0.47 -0.41 33.36
N ASP A 56 0.14 -1.03 34.37
CA ASP A 56 -0.36 -1.61 35.61
C ASP A 56 -1.59 -2.52 35.70
N ARG A 57 -1.30 -3.62 36.41
CA ARG A 57 -2.17 -4.68 36.91
C ARG A 57 -3.16 -4.15 37.96
N VAL A 58 -4.37 -4.69 37.94
CA VAL A 58 -5.19 -4.87 39.14
C VAL A 58 -5.54 -6.34 39.26
N ALA A 59 -5.22 -6.91 40.42
CA ALA A 59 -5.44 -8.31 40.76
C ALA A 59 -6.89 -8.53 41.22
N GLY A 60 -7.57 -9.47 40.57
CA GLY A 60 -8.76 -10.15 41.09
C GLY A 60 -8.52 -11.65 40.99
N LEU A 61 -8.61 -12.38 42.10
CA LEU A 61 -8.57 -13.83 42.14
C LEU A 61 -9.84 -14.39 41.50
N GLN A 62 -9.80 -14.62 40.19
CA GLN A 62 -10.78 -15.44 39.48
C GLN A 62 -10.33 -16.90 39.53
N VAL A 63 -11.31 -17.79 39.71
CA VAL A 63 -11.13 -19.25 39.67
C VAL A 63 -10.43 -19.59 38.36
N ARG A 64 -9.17 -20.04 38.45
CA ARG A 64 -8.33 -20.26 37.27
C ARG A 64 -8.85 -21.48 36.54
N ASP A 65 -9.20 -21.30 35.26
CA ASP A 65 -9.23 -22.39 34.29
C ASP A 65 -7.97 -23.26 34.47
N PRO A 66 -8.05 -24.58 34.21
CA PRO A 66 -6.90 -25.47 34.39
C PRO A 66 -5.70 -24.88 33.65
N ARG A 67 -4.65 -24.53 34.41
CA ARG A 67 -3.41 -24.00 33.86
C ARG A 67 -2.72 -25.16 33.12
N VAL A 68 -2.98 -25.26 31.83
CA VAL A 68 -2.23 -26.16 30.94
C VAL A 68 -0.81 -25.61 30.88
N VAL A 69 0.12 -26.32 31.51
CA VAL A 69 1.56 -26.04 31.41
C VAL A 69 2.11 -27.10 30.49
N ASP A 70 2.44 -26.70 29.27
CA ASP A 70 3.11 -27.58 28.33
C ASP A 70 4.57 -27.71 28.77
N LEU A 71 4.97 -28.92 29.14
CA LEU A 71 6.30 -29.22 29.66
C LEU A 71 7.25 -29.47 28.49
N ASP A 72 8.48 -28.98 28.62
CA ASP A 72 9.50 -29.15 27.58
C ASP A 72 9.73 -30.63 27.26
N ILE A 73 9.81 -30.95 25.97
CA ILE A 73 10.17 -32.31 25.54
C ILE A 73 11.68 -32.48 25.72
N ILE A 74 12.07 -33.43 26.58
CA ILE A 74 13.47 -33.80 26.83
C ILE A 74 13.70 -35.20 26.29
N ARG A 75 14.62 -35.34 25.33
CA ARG A 75 15.07 -36.64 24.84
C ARG A 75 16.36 -37.02 25.55
N ILE A 76 16.34 -38.17 26.22
CA ILE A 76 17.51 -38.75 26.88
C ILE A 76 18.01 -39.90 26.01
N THR A 77 19.28 -39.85 25.61
CA THR A 77 19.93 -40.90 24.83
C THR A 77 20.98 -41.59 25.68
N ALA A 78 20.91 -42.91 25.75
CA ALA A 78 21.86 -43.74 26.47
C ALA A 78 22.86 -44.38 25.51
N HIS A 79 24.16 -44.15 25.71
CA HIS A 79 25.24 -44.75 24.94
C HIS A 79 25.99 -45.78 25.79
N ALA A 80 25.86 -47.06 25.44
CA ALA A 80 26.61 -48.13 26.11
C ALA A 80 28.01 -48.27 25.49
N ARG A 81 29.07 -48.25 26.31
CA ARG A 81 30.46 -48.47 25.86
C ARG A 81 30.87 -49.94 25.76
N GLY A 82 30.01 -50.86 26.19
CA GLY A 82 30.23 -52.31 26.15
C GLY A 82 29.35 -53.10 27.14
N PRO A 83 29.35 -54.45 27.08
CA PRO A 83 28.56 -55.28 27.98
C PRO A 83 28.97 -55.04 29.45
N GLY A 84 28.03 -54.59 30.28
CA GLY A 84 28.25 -54.33 31.71
C GLY A 84 28.77 -52.93 32.09
N SER A 85 28.97 -52.04 31.13
CA SER A 85 29.29 -50.62 31.42
C SER A 85 28.05 -49.80 31.77
N GLU A 86 28.17 -48.86 32.71
CA GLU A 86 27.11 -47.85 32.92
C GLU A 86 26.94 -47.01 31.64
N PRO A 87 25.71 -46.85 31.14
CA PRO A 87 25.47 -46.08 29.94
C PRO A 87 25.73 -44.59 30.17
N GLU A 88 26.42 -43.96 29.22
CA GLU A 88 26.58 -42.50 29.18
C GLU A 88 25.25 -41.87 28.74
N LEU A 89 24.65 -41.03 29.58
CA LEU A 89 23.38 -40.36 29.31
C LEU A 89 23.62 -38.96 28.76
N THR A 90 23.06 -38.66 27.60
CA THR A 90 22.97 -37.30 27.07
C THR A 90 21.51 -36.87 27.04
N SER A 91 21.22 -35.61 27.34
CA SER A 91 19.87 -35.06 27.29
C SER A 91 19.82 -33.82 26.41
N VAL A 92 18.83 -33.76 25.52
CA VAL A 92 18.55 -32.59 24.69
C VAL A 92 17.10 -32.18 24.91
N ALA A 93 16.87 -30.91 25.29
CA ALA A 93 15.54 -30.34 25.42
C ALA A 93 15.19 -29.48 24.20
N SER A 94 13.94 -29.56 23.75
CA SER A 94 13.47 -28.73 22.63
C SER A 94 13.58 -27.23 22.92
N ALA A 95 13.34 -26.81 24.18
CA ALA A 95 13.51 -25.43 24.62
C ALA A 95 14.96 -24.94 24.56
N ASP A 96 15.95 -25.80 24.80
CA ASP A 96 17.36 -25.42 24.75
C ASP A 96 17.82 -25.21 23.32
N LEU A 97 17.41 -26.09 22.39
CA LEU A 97 17.62 -25.87 20.95
C LEU A 97 16.97 -24.56 20.49
N PHE A 98 15.74 -24.27 20.94
CA PHE A 98 15.06 -23.03 20.57
C PHE A 98 15.80 -21.79 21.09
N LYS A 99 16.27 -21.80 22.34
CA LYS A 99 17.07 -20.71 22.92
C LYS A 99 18.40 -20.54 22.18
N GLN A 100 19.09 -21.64 21.87
CA GLN A 100 20.34 -21.61 21.12
C GLN A 100 20.15 -21.01 19.73
N ALA A 101 19.11 -21.42 19.00
CA ALA A 101 18.80 -20.88 17.68
C ALA A 101 18.47 -19.38 17.72
N ASN A 102 17.68 -18.93 18.71
CA ASN A 102 17.39 -17.50 18.90
C ASN A 102 18.66 -16.70 19.21
N GLU A 103 19.55 -17.24 20.04
CA GLU A 103 20.82 -16.57 20.36
C GLU A 103 21.74 -16.46 19.13
N ALA A 104 21.84 -17.53 18.35
CA ALA A 104 22.57 -17.51 17.08
C ALA A 104 22.00 -16.46 16.12
N ALA A 105 20.68 -16.37 15.99
CA ALA A 105 20.01 -15.37 15.14
C ALA A 105 20.32 -13.94 15.61
N ARG A 106 20.19 -13.68 16.92
CA ARG A 106 20.44 -12.37 17.53
C ARG A 106 21.90 -11.94 17.45
N THR A 107 22.84 -12.89 17.43
CA THR A 107 24.29 -12.65 17.35
C THR A 107 24.83 -12.63 15.92
N GLY A 108 23.97 -12.54 14.91
CA GLY A 108 24.38 -12.42 13.51
C GLY A 108 24.93 -13.71 12.91
N ARG A 109 24.54 -14.88 13.44
CA ARG A 109 24.90 -16.22 12.95
C ARG A 109 23.67 -16.92 12.33
N PRO A 110 23.14 -16.42 11.20
CA PRO A 110 21.86 -16.89 10.65
C PRO A 110 21.90 -18.35 10.21
N GLN A 111 23.01 -18.83 9.66
CA GLN A 111 23.13 -20.22 9.19
C GLN A 111 23.12 -21.24 10.34
N GLU A 112 23.77 -20.91 11.46
CA GLU A 112 23.72 -21.72 12.68
C GLU A 112 22.32 -21.73 13.30
N ALA A 113 21.65 -20.57 13.32
CA ALA A 113 20.28 -20.46 13.79
C ALA A 113 19.32 -21.32 12.95
N ILE A 114 19.40 -21.22 11.63
CA ILE A 114 18.61 -22.05 10.69
C ILE A 114 18.88 -23.54 10.95
N ALA A 115 20.15 -23.95 11.04
CA ALA A 115 20.50 -25.35 11.29
C ALA A 115 19.92 -25.85 12.62
N THR A 116 19.99 -25.04 13.68
CA THR A 116 19.47 -25.39 15.01
C THR A 116 17.95 -25.44 15.04
N TYR A 117 17.26 -24.50 14.37
CA TYR A 117 15.80 -24.56 14.21
C TYR A 117 15.36 -25.79 13.42
N ARG A 118 16.06 -26.11 12.32
CA ARG A 118 15.78 -27.31 11.52
C ARG A 118 16.00 -28.58 12.32
N GLN A 119 17.04 -28.62 13.16
CA GLN A 119 17.27 -29.72 14.10
C GLN A 119 16.10 -29.86 15.07
N LEU A 120 15.63 -28.76 15.68
CA LEU A 120 14.48 -28.79 16.59
C LEU A 120 13.24 -29.40 15.93
N VAL A 121 12.91 -28.97 14.71
CA VAL A 121 11.73 -29.46 13.96
C VAL A 121 11.87 -30.93 13.55
N ALA A 122 13.09 -31.39 13.28
CA ALA A 122 13.35 -32.79 12.95
C ALA A 122 13.31 -33.70 14.18
N ASP A 123 13.92 -33.25 15.29
CA ASP A 123 14.10 -34.04 16.50
C ASP A 123 12.88 -34.03 17.42
N PHE A 124 12.12 -32.93 17.40
CA PHE A 124 10.97 -32.68 18.27
C PHE A 124 9.78 -32.08 17.51
N PRO A 125 9.20 -32.79 16.51
CA PRO A 125 8.13 -32.23 15.69
C PRO A 125 6.88 -31.80 16.49
N GLU A 126 6.60 -32.47 17.61
CA GLU A 126 5.43 -32.25 18.46
C GLU A 126 5.65 -31.12 19.48
N SER A 127 6.87 -30.56 19.51
CA SER A 127 7.21 -29.43 20.37
C SER A 127 6.40 -28.20 19.99
N GLN A 128 5.87 -27.48 20.99
CA GLN A 128 5.27 -26.14 20.79
C GLN A 128 6.23 -25.16 20.09
N PHE A 129 7.55 -25.38 20.18
CA PHE A 129 8.56 -24.56 19.52
C PHE A 129 8.77 -24.90 18.03
N ALA A 130 8.31 -26.05 17.56
CA ALA A 130 8.52 -26.48 16.18
C ALA A 130 7.86 -25.56 15.13
N PRO A 131 6.57 -25.16 15.26
CA PRO A 131 5.99 -24.18 14.34
C PRO A 131 6.70 -22.82 14.38
N VAL A 132 7.07 -22.36 15.59
CA VAL A 132 7.84 -21.10 15.78
C VAL A 132 9.21 -21.17 15.12
N ALA A 133 9.90 -22.31 15.23
CA ALA A 133 11.19 -22.54 14.62
C ALA A 133 11.13 -22.48 13.08
N LEU A 134 10.10 -23.04 12.45
CA LEU A 134 9.90 -22.92 11.00
C LEU A 134 9.58 -21.48 10.58
N PHE A 135 8.76 -20.77 11.34
CA PHE A 135 8.45 -19.36 11.07
C PHE A 135 9.72 -18.49 11.17
N ASN A 136 10.51 -18.67 12.23
CA ASN A 136 11.78 -17.97 12.40
C ASN A 136 12.81 -18.34 11.32
N THR A 137 12.82 -19.59 10.87
CA THR A 137 13.64 -20.03 9.73
C THR A 137 13.26 -19.28 8.46
N ALA A 138 11.96 -19.14 8.16
CA ALA A 138 11.50 -18.35 7.03
C ALA A 138 11.92 -16.88 7.14
N ALA A 139 11.78 -16.26 8.32
CA ALA A 139 12.23 -14.88 8.56
C ALA A 139 13.74 -14.68 8.32
N LEU A 140 14.57 -15.68 8.67
CA LEU A 140 16.00 -15.63 8.42
C LEU A 140 16.37 -15.75 6.93
N TYR A 141 15.63 -16.54 6.16
CA TYR A 141 15.78 -16.58 4.69
C TYR A 141 15.31 -15.30 4.02
N ASP A 142 14.21 -14.73 4.52
CA ASP A 142 13.65 -13.49 4.00
C ASP A 142 14.59 -12.30 4.22
N ALA A 143 15.23 -12.22 5.39
CA ALA A 143 16.28 -11.25 5.67
C ALA A 143 17.50 -11.38 4.74
N GLN A 144 17.69 -12.54 4.09
CA GLN A 144 18.72 -12.78 3.07
C GLN A 144 18.21 -12.56 1.64
N ALA A 145 16.95 -12.12 1.48
CA ALA A 145 16.24 -12.02 0.21
C ALA A 145 16.15 -13.34 -0.58
N ASP A 146 16.22 -14.49 0.11
CA ASP A 146 16.06 -15.82 -0.48
C ASP A 146 14.57 -16.20 -0.51
N LEU A 147 13.83 -15.62 -1.46
CA LEU A 147 12.40 -15.86 -1.62
C LEU A 147 12.05 -17.36 -1.76
N PRO A 148 12.73 -18.17 -2.59
CA PRO A 148 12.44 -19.60 -2.67
C PRO A 148 12.56 -20.34 -1.33
N ALA A 149 13.62 -20.08 -0.56
CA ALA A 149 13.80 -20.71 0.74
C ALA A 149 12.76 -20.24 1.77
N THR A 150 12.40 -18.94 1.76
CA THR A 150 11.33 -18.38 2.58
C THR A 150 9.99 -19.07 2.31
N LEU A 151 9.57 -19.12 1.03
CA LEU A 151 8.31 -19.76 0.64
C LEU A 151 8.31 -21.26 0.98
N THR A 152 9.45 -21.94 0.83
CA THR A 152 9.58 -23.36 1.19
C THR A 152 9.36 -23.58 2.69
N ALA A 153 10.02 -22.78 3.54
CA ALA A 153 9.88 -22.89 4.99
C ALA A 153 8.45 -22.55 5.48
N LEU A 154 7.81 -21.52 4.91
CA LEU A 154 6.43 -21.17 5.25
C LEU A 154 5.43 -22.23 4.76
N THR A 155 5.63 -22.78 3.57
CA THR A 155 4.77 -23.85 3.04
C THR A 155 4.87 -25.10 3.90
N GLU A 156 6.08 -25.46 4.36
CA GLU A 156 6.27 -26.56 5.31
C GLU A 156 5.53 -26.29 6.64
N LEU A 157 5.63 -25.07 7.18
CA LEU A 157 4.92 -24.67 8.39
C LEU A 157 3.41 -24.84 8.24
N VAL A 158 2.83 -24.36 7.13
CA VAL A 158 1.39 -24.48 6.87
C VAL A 158 0.95 -25.93 6.73
N ALA A 159 1.77 -26.77 6.09
CA ALA A 159 1.45 -28.17 5.86
C ALA A 159 1.59 -29.03 7.13
N ARG A 160 2.65 -28.85 7.91
CA ARG A 160 2.97 -29.69 9.09
C ARG A 160 2.22 -29.26 10.34
N TYR A 161 1.96 -27.97 10.51
CA TYR A 161 1.37 -27.43 11.73
C TYR A 161 0.10 -26.60 11.47
N PRO A 162 -0.92 -27.13 10.76
CA PRO A 162 -2.07 -26.35 10.31
C PRO A 162 -2.90 -25.76 11.46
N ALA A 163 -2.82 -26.30 12.68
CA ALA A 163 -3.54 -25.76 13.84
C ALA A 163 -2.79 -24.63 14.57
N ALA A 164 -1.48 -24.49 14.35
CA ALA A 164 -0.63 -23.52 15.06
C ALA A 164 -0.95 -22.08 14.65
N ARG A 165 -0.71 -21.13 15.56
CA ARG A 165 -0.90 -19.69 15.29
C ARG A 165 0.04 -19.23 14.17
N GLU A 166 1.29 -19.67 14.23
CA GLU A 166 2.35 -19.36 13.27
C GLU A 166 2.01 -19.86 11.87
N SER A 167 1.21 -20.94 11.75
CA SER A 167 0.72 -21.41 10.46
C SER A 167 -0.23 -20.41 9.81
N ILE A 168 -1.09 -19.72 10.57
CA ILE A 168 -1.97 -18.68 10.02
C ILE A 168 -1.11 -17.50 9.55
N ASP A 169 -0.21 -17.02 10.41
CA ASP A 169 0.69 -15.90 10.13
C ASP A 169 1.57 -16.19 8.90
N GLY A 170 2.13 -17.40 8.83
CA GLY A 170 2.94 -17.85 7.70
C GLY A 170 2.15 -17.94 6.40
N HIS A 171 0.90 -18.41 6.45
CA HIS A 171 0.06 -18.51 5.25
C HIS A 171 -0.35 -17.13 4.71
N LEU A 172 -0.69 -16.20 5.60
CA LEU A 172 -0.90 -14.79 5.25
C LEU A 172 0.38 -14.15 4.67
N TYR A 173 1.54 -14.52 5.22
CA TYR A 173 2.83 -14.02 4.73
C TYR A 173 3.19 -14.55 3.34
N ILE A 174 2.88 -15.82 3.03
CA ILE A 174 3.00 -16.36 1.66
C ILE A 174 2.21 -15.49 0.67
N ALA A 175 0.95 -15.17 0.98
CA ALA A 175 0.13 -14.33 0.11
C ALA A 175 0.70 -12.91 -0.06
N ALA A 176 1.29 -12.35 1.01
CA ALA A 176 1.97 -11.06 0.95
C ALA A 176 3.18 -11.11 0.00
N LEU A 177 4.05 -12.10 0.15
CA LEU A 177 5.24 -12.28 -0.69
C LEU A 177 4.87 -12.51 -2.16
N GLN A 178 3.84 -13.30 -2.43
CA GLN A 178 3.31 -13.51 -3.77
C GLN A 178 2.81 -12.20 -4.39
N ALA A 179 2.05 -11.40 -3.63
CA ALA A 179 1.57 -10.10 -4.09
C ALA A 179 2.71 -9.10 -4.34
N ASP A 180 3.72 -9.07 -3.46
CA ASP A 180 4.90 -8.20 -3.64
C ASP A 180 5.70 -8.54 -4.90
N HIS A 181 5.67 -9.81 -5.32
CA HIS A 181 6.27 -10.32 -6.55
C HIS A 181 5.29 -10.37 -7.74
N GLN A 182 4.12 -9.74 -7.63
CA GLN A 182 3.09 -9.66 -8.68
C GLN A 182 2.54 -11.02 -9.15
N GLN A 183 2.63 -12.05 -8.30
CA GLN A 183 2.04 -13.37 -8.51
C GLN A 183 0.57 -13.32 -8.09
N TRP A 184 -0.22 -12.53 -8.82
CA TRP A 184 -1.56 -12.13 -8.39
C TRP A 184 -2.54 -13.29 -8.30
N ALA A 185 -2.47 -14.24 -9.23
CA ALA A 185 -3.36 -15.39 -9.26
C ALA A 185 -3.05 -16.34 -8.08
N GLU A 186 -1.76 -16.57 -7.82
CA GLU A 186 -1.27 -17.37 -6.71
C GLU A 186 -1.61 -16.72 -5.37
N ALA A 187 -1.40 -15.41 -5.23
CA ALA A 187 -1.77 -14.66 -4.03
C ALA A 187 -3.28 -14.76 -3.74
N ALA A 188 -4.13 -14.64 -4.76
CA ALA A 188 -5.57 -14.80 -4.61
C ALA A 188 -5.94 -16.20 -4.14
N ALA A 189 -5.36 -17.25 -4.74
CA ALA A 189 -5.59 -18.63 -4.36
C ALA A 189 -5.12 -18.93 -2.93
N THR A 190 -3.96 -18.40 -2.52
CA THR A 190 -3.45 -18.51 -1.15
C THR A 190 -4.40 -17.83 -0.15
N LEU A 191 -4.92 -16.65 -0.46
CA LEU A 191 -5.87 -15.93 0.40
C LEU A 191 -7.21 -16.66 0.52
N ASP A 192 -7.69 -17.30 -0.57
CA ASP A 192 -8.84 -18.19 -0.52
C ASP A 192 -8.60 -19.38 0.41
N ALA A 193 -7.41 -19.99 0.32
CA ALA A 193 -7.02 -21.09 1.20
C ALA A 193 -6.88 -20.66 2.68
N VAL A 194 -6.41 -19.43 2.94
CA VAL A 194 -6.43 -18.84 4.30
C VAL A 194 -7.87 -18.72 4.79
N LEU A 195 -8.75 -18.07 4.02
CA LEU A 195 -10.14 -17.78 4.40
C LEU A 195 -11.00 -19.04 4.62
N ALA A 196 -10.62 -20.17 4.01
CA ALA A 196 -11.24 -21.47 4.23
C ALA A 196 -10.90 -22.11 5.59
N ARG A 197 -9.91 -21.57 6.32
CA ARG A 197 -9.52 -22.10 7.65
C ARG A 197 -10.57 -21.77 8.71
N THR A 198 -10.79 -22.73 9.61
CA THR A 198 -11.80 -22.61 10.67
C THR A 198 -11.29 -21.90 11.93
N ASN A 199 -9.97 -21.80 12.11
CA ASN A 199 -9.32 -21.24 13.29
C ASN A 199 -8.90 -19.75 13.14
N LEU A 200 -9.46 -19.02 12.17
CA LEU A 200 -9.16 -17.59 11.99
C LEU A 200 -9.84 -16.73 13.05
N THR A 201 -9.09 -15.76 13.59
CA THR A 201 -9.66 -14.66 14.38
C THR A 201 -10.34 -13.63 13.48
N PHE A 202 -11.10 -12.69 14.06
CA PHE A 202 -11.63 -11.55 13.29
C PHE A 202 -10.52 -10.72 12.65
N ALA A 203 -9.40 -10.50 13.34
CA ALA A 203 -8.27 -9.74 12.80
C ALA A 203 -7.65 -10.45 11.58
N ASP A 204 -7.48 -11.78 11.64
CA ASP A 204 -6.96 -12.55 10.50
C ASP A 204 -7.90 -12.49 9.29
N ARG A 205 -9.22 -12.52 9.52
CA ARG A 205 -10.21 -12.38 8.44
C ARG A 205 -10.17 -11.00 7.82
N VAL A 206 -10.09 -9.94 8.63
CA VAL A 206 -9.94 -8.56 8.13
C VAL A 206 -8.68 -8.42 7.28
N GLU A 207 -7.54 -8.94 7.75
CA GLU A 207 -6.28 -8.95 6.99
C GLU A 207 -6.44 -9.70 5.67
N ALA A 208 -6.93 -10.94 5.71
CA ALA A 208 -7.06 -11.79 4.52
C ALA A 208 -7.97 -11.14 3.47
N PHE A 209 -9.14 -10.62 3.89
CA PHE A 209 -10.06 -9.94 2.99
C PHE A 209 -9.51 -8.62 2.43
N ALA A 210 -8.81 -7.82 3.25
CA ALA A 210 -8.20 -6.57 2.80
C ALA A 210 -7.10 -6.83 1.75
N ARG A 211 -6.22 -7.81 2.01
CA ARG A 211 -5.19 -8.24 1.06
C ARG A 211 -5.79 -8.82 -0.21
N LYS A 212 -6.86 -9.61 -0.10
CA LYS A 212 -7.54 -10.22 -1.25
C LYS A 212 -8.15 -9.14 -2.14
N GLY A 213 -8.83 -8.17 -1.54
CA GLY A 213 -9.35 -7.01 -2.25
C GLY A 213 -8.27 -6.25 -3.02
N TYR A 214 -7.11 -6.01 -2.41
CA TYR A 214 -5.96 -5.43 -3.10
C TYR A 214 -5.49 -6.28 -4.30
N VAL A 215 -5.29 -7.59 -4.09
CA VAL A 215 -4.85 -8.51 -5.15
C VAL A 215 -5.86 -8.62 -6.31
N GLU A 216 -7.15 -8.53 -6.01
CA GLU A 216 -8.22 -8.53 -7.02
C GLU A 216 -8.28 -7.21 -7.81
N LEU A 217 -7.94 -6.08 -7.19
CA LEU A 217 -7.82 -4.79 -7.87
C LEU A 217 -6.69 -4.80 -8.90
N GLU A 218 -5.52 -5.33 -8.54
CA GLU A 218 -4.38 -5.45 -9.47
C GLU A 218 -4.69 -6.37 -10.66
N GLN A 219 -5.68 -7.27 -10.52
CA GLN A 219 -6.22 -8.09 -11.59
C GLN A 219 -7.38 -7.44 -12.37
N HIS A 220 -7.73 -6.18 -12.08
CA HIS A 220 -8.89 -5.47 -12.62
C HIS A 220 -10.24 -6.19 -12.36
N ARG A 221 -10.30 -7.05 -11.33
CA ARG A 221 -11.52 -7.76 -10.93
C ARG A 221 -12.33 -6.92 -9.95
N PHE A 222 -12.86 -5.79 -10.43
CA PHE A 222 -13.46 -4.75 -9.57
C PHE A 222 -14.62 -5.25 -8.72
N ASP A 223 -15.53 -6.07 -9.25
CA ASP A 223 -16.66 -6.55 -8.45
C ASP A 223 -16.24 -7.54 -7.36
N ALA A 224 -15.23 -8.38 -7.65
CA ALA A 224 -14.65 -9.27 -6.65
C ALA A 224 -13.92 -8.47 -5.56
N ALA A 225 -13.11 -7.48 -5.97
CA ALA A 225 -12.42 -6.60 -5.04
C ALA A 225 -13.37 -5.84 -4.11
N GLU A 226 -14.47 -5.26 -4.63
CA GLU A 226 -15.46 -4.59 -3.77
C GLU A 226 -16.10 -5.57 -2.78
N ALA A 227 -16.39 -6.81 -3.21
CA ALA A 227 -16.93 -7.84 -2.34
C ALA A 227 -15.94 -8.23 -1.22
N SER A 228 -14.68 -8.49 -1.54
CA SER A 228 -13.63 -8.81 -0.57
C SER A 228 -13.38 -7.66 0.40
N LEU A 229 -13.26 -6.42 -0.09
CA LEU A 229 -13.06 -5.24 0.76
C LEU A 229 -14.27 -4.98 1.66
N SER A 230 -15.49 -5.18 1.16
CA SER A 230 -16.71 -5.08 1.98
C SER A 230 -16.75 -6.16 3.07
N ALA A 231 -16.32 -7.39 2.76
CA ALA A 231 -16.21 -8.46 3.75
C ALA A 231 -15.22 -8.11 4.87
N ALA A 232 -14.08 -7.45 4.58
CA ALA A 232 -13.17 -6.94 5.61
C ALA A 232 -13.87 -5.95 6.57
N LEU A 233 -14.67 -5.02 6.03
CA LEU A 233 -15.43 -4.08 6.84
C LEU A 233 -16.49 -4.78 7.70
N ASP A 234 -17.15 -5.80 7.16
CA ASP A 234 -18.16 -6.58 7.87
C ASP A 234 -17.56 -7.36 9.03
N GLU A 235 -16.41 -8.01 8.83
CA GLU A 235 -15.68 -8.71 9.89
C GLU A 235 -15.18 -7.75 10.97
N TRP A 236 -14.68 -6.57 10.58
CA TRP A 236 -14.29 -5.53 11.53
C TRP A 236 -15.47 -5.08 12.41
N ARG A 237 -16.67 -4.91 11.84
CA ARG A 237 -17.87 -4.49 12.58
C ARG A 237 -18.38 -5.56 13.55
N LYS A 238 -18.16 -6.84 13.24
CA LYS A 238 -18.54 -7.97 14.12
C LYS A 238 -17.57 -8.14 15.29
N ALA A 239 -16.33 -7.72 15.12
CA ALA A 239 -15.27 -7.93 16.10
C ALA A 239 -15.54 -7.13 17.40
N PRO A 240 -15.48 -7.77 18.58
CA PRO A 240 -15.59 -7.05 19.85
C PRO A 240 -14.47 -6.03 20.04
N ARG A 241 -13.26 -6.37 19.58
CA ARG A 241 -12.06 -5.54 19.66
C ARG A 241 -11.01 -6.03 18.67
N ILE A 242 -10.42 -5.09 17.93
CA ILE A 242 -9.17 -5.29 17.17
C ILE A 242 -8.30 -4.08 17.49
N ASP A 243 -7.12 -4.32 18.05
CA ASP A 243 -6.25 -3.25 18.54
C ASP A 243 -5.48 -2.54 17.42
N ASP A 244 -5.08 -3.28 16.39
CA ASP A 244 -4.36 -2.74 15.23
C ASP A 244 -5.32 -2.47 14.06
N PRO A 245 -5.61 -1.19 13.74
CA PRO A 245 -6.49 -0.85 12.63
C PRO A 245 -5.80 -0.84 11.26
N TYR A 246 -4.58 -1.36 11.14
CA TYR A 246 -3.81 -1.31 9.90
C TYR A 246 -4.59 -1.85 8.68
N TYR A 247 -5.11 -3.07 8.75
CA TYR A 247 -5.76 -3.70 7.61
C TYR A 247 -7.17 -3.17 7.33
N ILE A 248 -7.86 -2.62 8.32
CA ILE A 248 -9.14 -1.95 8.06
C ILE A 248 -8.91 -0.59 7.39
N ALA A 249 -7.86 0.14 7.78
CA ALA A 249 -7.45 1.37 7.10
C ALA A 249 -7.02 1.08 5.64
N MET A 250 -6.27 0.00 5.43
CA MET A 250 -5.94 -0.55 4.11
C MET A 250 -7.21 -0.83 3.29
N ALA A 251 -8.19 -1.52 3.86
CA ALA A 251 -9.42 -1.87 3.16
C ALA A 251 -10.18 -0.62 2.68
N HIS A 252 -10.35 0.39 3.54
CA HIS A 252 -10.98 1.66 3.13
C HIS A 252 -10.20 2.40 2.06
N TYR A 253 -8.87 2.42 2.18
CA TYR A 253 -8.01 3.02 1.16
C TYR A 253 -8.23 2.35 -0.21
N TYR A 254 -8.17 1.02 -0.28
CA TYR A 254 -8.36 0.30 -1.55
C TYR A 254 -9.79 0.38 -2.08
N ARG A 255 -10.82 0.60 -1.24
CA ARG A 255 -12.17 0.93 -1.74
C ARG A 255 -12.22 2.28 -2.45
N GLY A 256 -11.40 3.24 -2.01
CA GLY A 256 -11.17 4.49 -2.71
C GLY A 256 -10.43 4.27 -4.03
N GLU A 257 -9.34 3.50 -4.02
CA GLU A 257 -8.60 3.13 -5.24
C GLU A 257 -9.49 2.42 -6.27
N LEU A 258 -10.43 1.57 -5.84
CA LEU A 258 -11.40 0.93 -6.73
C LEU A 258 -12.22 1.96 -7.52
N MET A 259 -12.73 2.99 -6.84
CA MET A 259 -13.47 4.07 -7.49
C MET A 259 -12.57 4.94 -8.36
N HIS A 260 -11.33 5.15 -7.95
CA HIS A 260 -10.33 5.87 -8.72
C HIS A 260 -9.96 5.16 -10.02
N LEU A 261 -9.80 3.84 -10.00
CA LEU A 261 -9.58 3.04 -11.21
C LEU A 261 -10.77 3.13 -12.16
N ARG A 262 -12.01 3.05 -11.64
CA ARG A 262 -13.21 3.30 -12.44
C ARG A 262 -13.25 4.72 -13.01
N PHE A 263 -12.84 5.72 -12.23
CA PHE A 263 -12.68 7.10 -12.71
C PHE A 263 -11.66 7.18 -13.85
N ALA A 264 -10.51 6.53 -13.72
CA ALA A 264 -9.46 6.53 -14.73
C ALA A 264 -9.93 5.86 -16.04
N ASP A 265 -10.62 4.72 -15.93
CA ASP A 265 -11.13 3.94 -17.07
C ASP A 265 -12.35 4.59 -17.76
N ALA A 266 -13.07 5.48 -17.09
CA ALA A 266 -14.21 6.18 -17.68
C ALA A 266 -13.77 7.00 -18.92
N PRO A 267 -14.51 6.95 -20.04
CA PRO A 267 -14.15 7.68 -21.24
C PRO A 267 -14.40 9.19 -21.11
N VAL A 268 -13.86 9.96 -22.06
CA VAL A 268 -14.29 11.35 -22.35
C VAL A 268 -14.46 11.46 -23.87
N ARG A 269 -15.68 11.24 -24.35
CA ARG A 269 -15.99 11.27 -25.79
C ARG A 269 -16.07 12.70 -26.31
N SER A 270 -15.93 12.86 -27.63
CA SER A 270 -15.98 14.17 -28.30
C SER A 270 -17.39 14.62 -28.70
N GLY A 271 -18.40 13.77 -28.54
CA GLY A 271 -19.79 14.15 -28.74
C GLY A 271 -20.21 15.20 -27.71
N ASP A 272 -20.97 16.20 -28.14
CA ASP A 272 -21.28 17.37 -27.32
C ASP A 272 -21.99 17.02 -25.99
N ASP A 273 -23.06 16.22 -26.06
CA ASP A 273 -23.80 15.76 -24.89
C ASP A 273 -23.09 14.60 -24.18
N GLU A 274 -22.43 13.73 -24.95
CA GLU A 274 -21.66 12.60 -24.42
C GLU A 274 -20.51 13.07 -23.53
N MET A 275 -19.79 14.12 -23.94
CA MET A 275 -18.68 14.67 -23.17
C MET A 275 -19.14 15.24 -21.83
N VAL A 276 -20.28 15.94 -21.82
CA VAL A 276 -20.86 16.48 -20.59
C VAL A 276 -21.25 15.34 -19.65
N ALA A 277 -21.92 14.31 -20.17
CA ALA A 277 -22.29 13.13 -19.39
C ALA A 277 -21.06 12.37 -18.86
N ASP A 278 -20.03 12.20 -19.69
CA ASP A 278 -18.78 11.51 -19.35
C ASP A 278 -18.00 12.25 -18.24
N LEU A 279 -17.89 13.58 -18.33
CA LEU A 279 -17.22 14.40 -17.31
C LEU A 279 -17.99 14.42 -15.98
N GLU A 280 -19.33 14.45 -16.01
CA GLU A 280 -20.13 14.32 -14.79
C GLU A 280 -20.03 12.92 -14.18
N ALA A 281 -20.01 11.86 -15.00
CA ALA A 281 -19.79 10.50 -14.52
C ALA A 281 -18.41 10.35 -13.86
N LYS A 282 -17.36 10.91 -14.46
CA LYS A 282 -16.02 11.00 -13.84
C LYS A 282 -16.07 11.76 -12.52
N ARG A 283 -16.72 12.91 -12.46
CA ARG A 283 -16.85 13.69 -11.22
C ARG A 283 -17.55 12.89 -10.11
N ALA A 284 -18.62 12.16 -10.44
CA ALA A 284 -19.32 11.30 -9.49
C ALA A 284 -18.43 10.15 -8.96
N LEU A 285 -17.57 9.57 -9.81
CA LEU A 285 -16.60 8.55 -9.40
C LEU A 285 -15.50 9.14 -8.51
N ALA A 286 -15.01 10.34 -8.83
CA ALA A 286 -14.02 11.05 -8.02
C ALA A 286 -14.55 11.38 -6.61
N VAL A 287 -15.82 11.80 -6.49
CA VAL A 287 -16.48 12.01 -5.18
C VAL A 287 -16.54 10.72 -4.38
N GLN A 288 -16.94 9.61 -5.02
CA GLN A 288 -16.97 8.31 -4.34
C GLN A 288 -15.57 7.84 -3.90
N ALA A 289 -14.54 8.08 -4.70
CA ALA A 289 -13.15 7.78 -4.33
C ALA A 289 -12.72 8.60 -3.11
N TYR A 290 -12.95 9.92 -3.17
CA TYR A 290 -12.65 10.86 -2.09
C TYR A 290 -13.28 10.45 -0.76
N ASP A 291 -14.58 10.17 -0.76
CA ASP A 291 -15.32 9.79 0.46
C ASP A 291 -14.79 8.49 1.07
N ARG A 292 -14.38 7.52 0.24
CA ARG A 292 -13.87 6.23 0.71
C ARG A 292 -12.44 6.33 1.24
N TRP A 293 -11.55 7.08 0.58
CA TRP A 293 -10.23 7.37 1.13
C TRP A 293 -10.33 8.11 2.46
N ARG A 294 -11.28 9.04 2.59
CA ARG A 294 -11.52 9.75 3.86
C ARG A 294 -11.83 8.81 5.02
N GLU A 295 -12.53 7.70 4.80
CA GLU A 295 -12.78 6.70 5.86
C GLU A 295 -11.48 6.07 6.37
N SER A 296 -10.45 5.90 5.53
CA SER A 296 -9.14 5.39 5.94
C SER A 296 -8.46 6.30 6.97
N LEU A 297 -8.58 7.63 6.83
CA LEU A 297 -7.98 8.60 7.76
C LEU A 297 -8.52 8.46 9.19
N ARG A 298 -9.75 7.97 9.36
CA ARG A 298 -10.41 7.86 10.67
C ARG A 298 -9.70 6.90 11.61
N TYR A 299 -8.93 5.96 11.06
CA TYR A 299 -8.17 4.96 11.80
C TYR A 299 -6.80 5.45 12.28
N LYS A 300 -6.40 6.68 11.89
CA LYS A 300 -5.17 7.34 12.34
C LYS A 300 -3.89 6.52 12.15
N GLN A 301 -3.90 5.60 11.19
CA GLN A 301 -2.72 4.85 10.81
C GLN A 301 -1.86 5.71 9.89
N ALA A 302 -0.68 6.12 10.37
CA ALA A 302 0.11 7.16 9.72
C ALA A 302 0.37 6.89 8.24
N TYR A 303 0.70 5.64 7.88
CA TYR A 303 0.91 5.21 6.50
C TYR A 303 -0.35 5.39 5.63
N TRP A 304 -1.46 4.78 6.03
CA TRP A 304 -2.71 4.82 5.24
C TRP A 304 -3.36 6.19 5.24
N ALA A 305 -3.22 6.95 6.33
CA ALA A 305 -3.72 8.31 6.43
C ALA A 305 -3.00 9.25 5.44
N THR A 306 -1.67 9.16 5.34
CA THR A 306 -0.93 9.99 4.37
C THR A 306 -1.11 9.51 2.93
N ALA A 307 -1.27 8.20 2.71
CA ALA A 307 -1.62 7.65 1.40
C ALA A 307 -2.98 8.16 0.91
N ALA A 308 -4.01 8.03 1.75
CA ALA A 308 -5.35 8.51 1.45
C ALA A 308 -5.39 10.04 1.30
N GLY A 309 -4.69 10.79 2.17
CA GLY A 309 -4.60 12.25 2.06
C GLY A 309 -3.94 12.71 0.75
N TYR A 310 -2.93 11.98 0.28
CA TYR A 310 -2.33 12.23 -1.04
C TYR A 310 -3.35 12.02 -2.16
N GLN A 311 -4.04 10.88 -2.18
CA GLN A 311 -5.00 10.55 -3.24
C GLN A 311 -6.22 11.48 -3.25
N MET A 312 -6.74 11.82 -2.07
CA MET A 312 -7.80 12.81 -1.89
C MET A 312 -7.43 14.19 -2.44
N SER A 313 -6.15 14.55 -2.44
CA SER A 313 -5.65 15.80 -3.02
C SER A 313 -5.41 15.67 -4.52
N GLN A 314 -4.82 14.54 -4.93
CA GLN A 314 -4.45 14.25 -6.29
C GLN A 314 -5.66 14.12 -7.23
N ILE A 315 -6.80 13.62 -6.73
CA ILE A 315 -8.01 13.47 -7.55
C ILE A 315 -8.53 14.81 -8.11
N PHE A 316 -8.27 15.93 -7.42
CA PHE A 316 -8.61 17.25 -7.95
C PHE A 316 -7.70 17.68 -9.10
N VAL A 317 -6.41 17.31 -9.07
CA VAL A 317 -5.51 17.50 -10.21
C VAL A 317 -6.01 16.67 -11.39
N GLU A 318 -6.40 15.43 -11.15
CA GLU A 318 -6.90 14.55 -12.21
C GLU A 318 -8.24 15.00 -12.79
N LEU A 319 -9.13 15.57 -11.97
CA LEU A 319 -10.36 16.22 -12.44
C LEU A 319 -10.04 17.44 -13.30
N TRP A 320 -9.09 18.29 -12.88
CA TRP A 320 -8.62 19.40 -13.69
C TRP A 320 -8.05 18.90 -15.03
N GLU A 321 -7.20 17.87 -15.00
CA GLU A 321 -6.62 17.27 -16.20
C GLU A 321 -7.68 16.71 -17.14
N ALA A 322 -8.71 16.03 -16.61
CA ALA A 322 -9.80 15.48 -17.39
C ALA A 322 -10.55 16.56 -18.18
N HIS A 323 -10.67 17.78 -17.64
CA HIS A 323 -11.32 18.89 -18.32
C HIS A 323 -10.42 19.60 -19.33
N VAL A 324 -9.18 19.93 -18.96
CA VAL A 324 -8.27 20.72 -19.84
C VAL A 324 -7.71 19.89 -21.00
N LYS A 325 -7.64 18.55 -20.84
CA LYS A 325 -7.23 17.62 -21.89
C LYS A 325 -8.40 17.00 -22.66
N ALA A 326 -9.65 17.27 -22.28
CA ALA A 326 -10.83 16.76 -22.99
C ALA A 326 -10.80 17.18 -24.47
N PRO A 327 -11.24 16.32 -25.41
CA PRO A 327 -11.33 16.71 -26.82
C PRO A 327 -12.23 17.94 -26.97
N TYR A 328 -11.99 18.74 -28.01
CA TYR A 328 -12.89 19.86 -28.31
C TYR A 328 -14.29 19.32 -28.65
N PRO A 329 -15.37 19.85 -28.03
CA PRO A 329 -16.72 19.52 -28.46
C PRO A 329 -16.92 19.90 -29.93
N ARG A 330 -17.75 19.15 -30.65
CA ARG A 330 -17.97 19.31 -32.10
C ARG A 330 -18.52 20.69 -32.46
N ARG A 331 -19.27 21.33 -31.56
CA ARG A 331 -19.76 22.72 -31.74
C ARG A 331 -18.66 23.78 -31.72
N ILE A 332 -17.47 23.48 -31.22
CA ILE A 332 -16.40 24.48 -31.04
C ILE A 332 -15.57 24.60 -32.32
N ALA A 333 -15.77 25.70 -33.03
CA ALA A 333 -15.00 26.05 -34.21
C ALA A 333 -13.53 26.30 -33.87
N VAL A 334 -12.62 25.99 -34.81
CA VAL A 334 -11.16 26.13 -34.64
C VAL A 334 -10.76 27.54 -34.18
N ALA A 335 -11.36 28.58 -34.78
CA ALA A 335 -11.09 29.98 -34.45
C ALA A 335 -11.45 30.36 -32.99
N THR A 336 -12.42 29.66 -32.38
CA THR A 336 -12.89 29.92 -31.01
C THR A 336 -12.20 29.08 -29.94
N ARG A 337 -11.34 28.13 -30.34
CA ARG A 337 -10.63 27.24 -29.41
C ARG A 337 -9.79 27.96 -28.35
N PRO A 338 -9.05 29.05 -28.66
CA PRO A 338 -8.28 29.76 -27.63
C PRO A 338 -9.15 30.31 -26.50
N THR A 339 -10.29 30.92 -26.83
CA THR A 339 -11.27 31.42 -25.83
C THR A 339 -11.88 30.27 -25.05
N TYR A 340 -12.28 29.18 -25.72
CA TYR A 340 -12.82 27.99 -25.08
C TYR A 340 -11.83 27.41 -24.04
N VAL A 341 -10.54 27.29 -24.39
CA VAL A 341 -9.52 26.79 -23.48
C VAL A 341 -9.37 27.69 -22.25
N ALA A 342 -9.31 29.01 -22.44
CA ALA A 342 -9.22 29.97 -21.34
C ALA A 342 -10.42 29.87 -20.39
N ASP A 343 -11.63 29.71 -20.93
CA ASP A 343 -12.85 29.54 -20.16
C ASP A 343 -12.86 28.22 -19.36
N VAL A 344 -12.41 27.12 -19.96
CA VAL A 344 -12.30 25.82 -19.27
C VAL A 344 -11.32 25.95 -18.10
N HIS A 345 -10.10 26.45 -18.33
CA HIS A 345 -9.10 26.66 -17.28
C HIS A 345 -9.62 27.56 -16.15
N THR A 346 -10.34 28.64 -16.49
CA THR A 346 -10.94 29.53 -15.49
C THR A 346 -11.95 28.79 -14.61
N ARG A 347 -12.75 27.89 -15.17
CA ARG A 347 -13.76 27.11 -14.43
C ARG A 347 -13.14 26.06 -13.51
N VAL A 348 -12.06 25.40 -13.94
CA VAL A 348 -11.43 24.30 -13.18
C VAL A 348 -10.24 24.73 -12.32
N ARG A 349 -9.88 26.02 -12.31
CA ARG A 349 -8.80 26.55 -11.45
C ARG A 349 -8.99 26.20 -9.98
N GLN A 350 -10.24 26.24 -9.50
CA GLN A 350 -10.54 25.92 -8.10
C GLN A 350 -10.13 24.48 -7.72
N ASP A 351 -10.12 23.55 -8.67
CA ASP A 351 -9.68 22.17 -8.40
C ASP A 351 -8.16 22.12 -8.14
N LEU A 352 -7.35 22.89 -8.90
CA LEU A 352 -5.91 23.02 -8.61
C LEU A 352 -5.65 23.70 -7.26
N GLU A 353 -6.42 24.74 -6.92
CA GLU A 353 -6.29 25.42 -5.62
C GLU A 353 -6.59 24.46 -4.45
N LYS A 354 -7.66 23.66 -4.56
CA LYS A 354 -7.99 22.61 -3.58
C LYS A 354 -6.93 21.52 -3.51
N ALA A 355 -6.39 21.09 -4.65
CA ALA A 355 -5.31 20.12 -4.70
C ALA A 355 -4.06 20.63 -3.95
N LEU A 356 -3.68 21.89 -4.18
CA LEU A 356 -2.53 22.53 -3.52
C LEU A 356 -2.71 22.59 -2.00
N GLU A 357 -3.89 23.02 -1.55
CA GLU A 357 -4.24 23.03 -0.13
C GLU A 357 -4.17 21.62 0.47
N GLY A 358 -4.81 20.65 -0.16
CA GLY A 358 -4.82 19.26 0.29
C GLY A 358 -3.43 18.65 0.40
N HIS A 359 -2.57 18.83 -0.61
CA HIS A 359 -1.21 18.31 -0.56
C HIS A 359 -0.37 18.96 0.54
N ARG A 360 -0.53 20.26 0.79
CA ARG A 360 0.12 20.95 1.93
C ARG A 360 -0.38 20.39 3.26
N MET A 361 -1.69 20.21 3.41
CA MET A 361 -2.28 19.60 4.61
C MET A 361 -1.76 18.18 4.83
N ASN A 362 -1.56 17.39 3.77
CA ASN A 362 -1.03 16.03 3.90
C ASN A 362 0.43 15.99 4.37
N VAL A 363 1.25 16.98 3.98
CA VAL A 363 2.61 17.16 4.52
C VAL A 363 2.55 17.47 6.01
N GLU A 364 1.67 18.38 6.43
CA GLU A 364 1.48 18.71 7.85
C GLU A 364 0.91 17.54 8.65
N LEU A 365 0.02 16.73 8.07
CA LEU A 365 -0.50 15.51 8.68
C LEU A 365 0.62 14.51 9.00
N ALA A 366 1.55 14.29 8.06
CA ALA A 366 2.69 13.41 8.29
C ALA A 366 3.59 13.91 9.44
N LYS A 367 3.88 15.22 9.45
CA LYS A 367 4.61 15.87 10.56
C LYS A 367 3.89 15.71 11.90
N ALA A 368 2.57 15.83 11.94
CA ALA A 368 1.77 15.65 13.15
C ALA A 368 1.82 14.21 13.69
N TYR A 369 1.98 13.21 12.81
CA TYR A 369 2.25 11.83 13.20
C TYR A 369 3.72 11.58 13.59
N GLY A 370 4.61 12.56 13.43
CA GLY A 370 6.04 12.38 13.68
C GLY A 370 6.73 11.47 12.66
N VAL A 371 6.16 11.31 11.46
CA VAL A 371 6.70 10.45 10.41
C VAL A 371 6.88 11.20 9.10
N GLU A 372 7.80 10.73 8.27
CA GLU A 372 7.90 11.13 6.88
C GLU A 372 7.67 9.90 5.98
N THR A 373 6.69 9.99 5.09
CA THR A 373 6.28 8.86 4.23
C THR A 373 6.58 9.16 2.77
N ALA A 374 6.58 8.13 1.91
CA ALA A 374 6.67 8.33 0.46
C ALA A 374 5.54 9.25 -0.06
N TRP A 375 4.37 9.21 0.58
CA TRP A 375 3.19 10.01 0.27
C TRP A 375 3.32 11.48 0.67
N SER A 376 3.93 11.77 1.82
CA SER A 376 4.18 13.16 2.23
C SER A 376 5.22 13.82 1.34
N ARG A 377 6.32 13.13 1.01
CA ARG A 377 7.30 13.61 0.01
C ARG A 377 6.68 13.84 -1.36
N SER A 378 5.78 12.96 -1.78
CA SER A 378 5.07 13.11 -3.06
C SER A 378 4.07 14.26 -3.04
N SER A 379 3.43 14.52 -1.89
CA SER A 379 2.55 15.67 -1.71
C SER A 379 3.33 16.98 -1.80
N GLU A 380 4.50 17.06 -1.18
CA GLU A 380 5.37 18.24 -1.27
C GLU A 380 5.78 18.52 -2.73
N ARG A 381 6.21 17.49 -3.46
CA ARG A 381 6.54 17.62 -4.89
C ARG A 381 5.32 18.05 -5.72
N GLN A 382 4.15 17.45 -5.49
CA GLN A 382 2.93 17.84 -6.20
C GLN A 382 2.50 19.26 -5.88
N ALA A 383 2.64 19.73 -4.64
CA ALA A 383 2.36 21.12 -4.29
C ALA A 383 3.23 22.09 -5.12
N ALA A 384 4.51 21.78 -5.31
CA ALA A 384 5.39 22.57 -6.18
C ALA A 384 4.92 22.57 -7.64
N THR A 385 4.59 21.39 -8.18
CA THR A 385 4.05 21.27 -9.55
C THR A 385 2.75 22.04 -9.74
N ILE A 386 1.83 21.99 -8.78
CA ILE A 386 0.55 22.70 -8.86
C ILE A 386 0.76 24.23 -8.81
N MET A 387 1.70 24.73 -7.99
CA MET A 387 2.03 26.15 -7.98
C MET A 387 2.53 26.62 -9.36
N GLU A 388 3.34 25.82 -10.05
CA GLU A 388 3.77 26.14 -11.42
C GLU A 388 2.61 26.13 -12.43
N LEU A 389 1.68 25.18 -12.31
CA LEU A 389 0.48 25.12 -13.16
C LEU A 389 -0.41 26.34 -12.95
N LEU A 390 -0.67 26.71 -11.70
CA LEU A 390 -1.44 27.91 -11.37
C LEU A 390 -0.78 29.19 -11.90
N ALA A 391 0.55 29.29 -11.79
CA ALA A 391 1.29 30.44 -12.33
C ALA A 391 1.17 30.53 -13.86
N LYS A 392 1.24 29.39 -14.58
CA LYS A 392 1.03 29.32 -16.02
C LYS A 392 -0.39 29.74 -16.41
N ASP A 393 -1.40 29.25 -15.70
CA ASP A 393 -2.80 29.59 -15.93
C ASP A 393 -3.07 31.10 -15.71
N ILE A 394 -2.45 31.70 -14.70
CA ILE A 394 -2.51 33.16 -14.44
C ILE A 394 -1.83 33.95 -15.57
N ALA A 395 -0.71 33.43 -16.10
CA ALA A 395 0.00 34.03 -17.22
C ALA A 395 -0.67 33.80 -18.60
N GLY A 396 -1.83 33.11 -18.65
CA GLY A 396 -2.52 32.78 -19.90
C GLY A 396 -1.84 31.67 -20.72
N SER A 397 -0.89 30.95 -20.13
CA SER A 397 -0.18 29.83 -20.76
C SER A 397 -0.91 28.52 -20.46
N TYR A 398 -2.01 28.30 -21.18
CA TYR A 398 -2.89 27.17 -20.95
C TYR A 398 -2.41 25.85 -21.58
N ILE A 399 -2.75 24.75 -20.93
CA ILE A 399 -2.67 23.42 -21.54
C ILE A 399 -3.82 23.31 -22.54
N THR A 400 -3.55 22.74 -23.72
CA THR A 400 -4.57 22.56 -24.76
C THR A 400 -4.78 21.07 -25.04
N PRO A 401 -6.00 20.66 -25.42
CA PRO A 401 -6.25 19.31 -25.91
C PRO A 401 -5.34 18.96 -27.09
N ALA A 402 -4.82 17.74 -27.12
CA ALA A 402 -3.97 17.28 -28.22
C ALA A 402 -4.72 17.35 -29.56
N SER A 403 -4.07 17.90 -30.60
CA SER A 403 -4.63 17.90 -31.96
C SER A 403 -4.72 16.45 -32.47
N PRO A 404 -5.80 16.07 -33.20
CA PRO A 404 -6.02 14.69 -33.65
C PRO A 404 -5.03 14.17 -34.72
N SER A 405 -3.91 14.84 -34.96
CA SER A 405 -2.88 14.43 -35.92
C SER A 405 -1.69 13.79 -35.21
N SER A 406 -1.94 12.66 -34.59
CA SER A 406 -1.04 11.51 -34.50
C SER A 406 -1.85 10.42 -33.81
N GLU A 407 -2.46 9.53 -34.59
CA GLU A 407 -2.85 8.21 -34.07
C GLU A 407 -1.63 7.62 -33.37
N SER A 408 -1.63 7.68 -32.04
CA SER A 408 -0.91 6.65 -31.28
C SER A 408 -1.71 5.36 -31.53
N PRO A 409 -1.05 4.25 -31.90
CA PRO A 409 -1.76 3.02 -32.21
C PRO A 409 -2.62 2.60 -31.01
N PRO A 410 -3.75 1.90 -31.24
CA PRO A 410 -4.60 1.42 -30.15
C PRO A 410 -3.79 0.42 -29.34
N GLY A 411 -3.24 0.88 -28.22
CA GLY A 411 -2.23 0.11 -27.51
C GLY A 411 -1.20 0.91 -26.72
N SER A 412 -1.34 2.21 -26.50
CA SER A 412 -0.68 2.82 -25.33
C SER A 412 -1.56 2.59 -24.11
N ARG A 413 -1.72 1.31 -23.74
CA ARG A 413 -1.90 0.92 -22.35
C ARG A 413 -0.91 1.79 -21.59
N LEU A 414 -1.36 2.58 -20.63
CA LEU A 414 -0.46 2.99 -19.56
C LEU A 414 0.10 1.68 -19.04
N GLN A 415 1.25 1.25 -19.56
CA GLN A 415 2.21 0.52 -18.77
C GLN A 415 2.51 1.49 -17.63
N ARG A 416 1.63 1.47 -16.60
CA ARG A 416 2.10 1.63 -15.25
C ARG A 416 3.21 0.60 -15.18
N ALA A 417 4.43 1.11 -15.09
CA ALA A 417 5.59 0.27 -14.91
C ALA A 417 5.31 -0.57 -13.66
N GLY A 418 4.91 -1.82 -13.86
CA GLY A 418 5.16 -2.86 -12.87
C GLY A 418 6.66 -2.74 -12.58
N PRO A 419 7.04 -2.47 -11.33
CA PRO A 419 8.35 -1.89 -11.12
C PRO A 419 9.43 -2.91 -11.47
N ASN A 420 10.24 -2.54 -12.46
CA ASN A 420 11.44 -3.25 -12.85
C ASN A 420 12.32 -3.45 -11.60
N ALA A 421 12.76 -4.69 -11.42
CA ALA A 421 13.64 -5.13 -10.36
C ALA A 421 14.98 -4.37 -10.46
N GLY A 422 15.37 -3.75 -9.35
CA GLY A 422 16.65 -3.06 -9.22
C GLY A 422 17.11 -3.18 -7.78
N ALA A 423 17.49 -4.39 -7.39
CA ALA A 423 18.29 -4.60 -6.19
C ALA A 423 19.56 -3.72 -6.26
N PRO A 424 19.99 -3.09 -5.16
CA PRO A 424 21.31 -2.48 -5.13
C PRO A 424 22.35 -3.60 -5.28
N LYS A 425 23.11 -3.58 -6.38
CA LYS A 425 24.33 -4.37 -6.51
C LYS A 425 25.27 -3.96 -5.37
N ALA A 426 25.58 -4.89 -4.47
CA ALA A 426 26.73 -4.78 -3.60
C ALA A 426 27.98 -4.75 -4.49
N GLY A 427 28.66 -3.61 -4.50
CA GLY A 427 29.93 -3.46 -5.18
C GLY A 427 31.00 -4.29 -4.48
N SER A 428 31.54 -5.26 -5.20
CA SER A 428 32.87 -5.80 -4.99
C SER A 428 33.89 -4.66 -5.16
N GLY A 429 34.64 -4.36 -4.09
CA GLY A 429 35.80 -3.48 -4.14
C GLY A 429 36.97 -4.17 -3.46
N GLU A 430 37.83 -4.77 -4.28
CA GLU A 430 39.19 -5.16 -3.92
C GLU A 430 40.00 -3.91 -3.53
N ASN A 431 40.46 -3.87 -2.28
CA ASN A 431 41.86 -3.65 -1.86
C ASN A 431 41.96 -3.59 -0.34
#